data_AF-A0A511J5Q6-F1
#
_entry.id   AF-A0A511J5Q6-F1
#
_cell.length_a   1.000
_cell.length_b   1.000
_cell.length_c   1.000
_cell.angle_alpha   90.00
_cell.angle_beta   90.00
_cell.angle_gamma   90.00
#
_symmetry.space_group_name_H-M   'P 1'
#
loop_
_entity.id
_entity.type
_entity.pdbx_description
1 polymer ?
#
loop_
_entity_poly.entity_id
_entity_poly.type
_entity_poly.pdbx_seq_one_letter_code
_entity_poly.pdbx_strand_id
1 'polypeptide(L)'
;MTALIFTDPNRRDPEKIKQITQEMAQRFQAIDERLTLEHFDNFVDYGPEVFPHLAQLYWDPRVPNHPMEHFVYYEYVLKFNGHLHYYITPYNEVMSDYFLTEKDSFWERLEEINISLLAIIHDYQVKNLTYWKDLYSEKEFQEEIKAIKKRTLPMIVKSGVRTLSFVDPRQRDPESVKKLTDWMAQELQDLDPHLTLTHKDDFIDFGPDEGKFLAECPYDPEEDDLDDARKDLPDTEYEIFYGEYSLFSFTPYSLGYGFLNISYLNLSDDFIKTIMKIMNRSSFYNFYYWRKLYSPAKFQREAKKLKEGWGLD
;
A
#
# COMPACT_ATOMS: atom_id res chain seq x y z
N MET A 1 -1.89 -15.68 -31.24
CA MET A 1 -2.11 -15.73 -29.79
C MET A 1 -3.06 -14.60 -29.44
N THR A 2 -4.31 -14.92 -29.19
CA THR A 2 -5.33 -13.97 -28.72
C THR A 2 -5.05 -13.75 -27.24
N ALA A 3 -4.54 -12.57 -26.88
CA ALA A 3 -4.42 -12.18 -25.49
C ALA A 3 -5.81 -12.25 -24.85
N LEU A 4 -5.91 -12.89 -23.69
CA LEU A 4 -7.11 -12.83 -22.84
C LEU A 4 -7.27 -11.36 -22.42
N ILE A 5 -8.14 -10.63 -23.12
CA ILE A 5 -8.52 -9.27 -22.73
C ILE A 5 -9.56 -9.46 -21.62
N PHE A 6 -9.14 -9.30 -20.37
CA PHE A 6 -10.08 -9.00 -19.29
C PHE A 6 -10.70 -7.63 -19.59
N THR A 7 -11.86 -7.64 -20.22
CA THR A 7 -12.75 -6.47 -20.30
C THR A 7 -13.48 -6.37 -18.97
N ASP A 8 -12.89 -5.66 -18.02
CA ASP A 8 -13.65 -5.10 -16.90
C ASP A 8 -14.73 -4.18 -17.49
N PRO A 9 -16.02 -4.39 -17.19
CA PRO A 9 -17.11 -3.56 -17.68
C PRO A 9 -16.99 -2.08 -17.30
N ASN A 10 -16.14 -1.73 -16.32
CA ASN A 10 -15.84 -0.36 -15.92
C ASN A 10 -14.60 0.22 -16.63
N ARG A 11 -13.89 -0.57 -17.44
CA ARG A 11 -12.71 -0.10 -18.18
C ARG A 11 -13.12 0.89 -19.28
N ARG A 12 -12.51 2.07 -19.27
CA ARG A 12 -12.69 3.08 -20.33
C ARG A 12 -12.36 2.47 -21.71
N ASP A 13 -13.18 2.82 -22.70
CA ASP A 13 -13.06 2.35 -24.09
C ASP A 13 -11.62 2.54 -24.63
N PRO A 14 -10.92 1.46 -25.02
CA PRO A 14 -9.53 1.53 -25.51
C PRO A 14 -9.32 2.50 -26.68
N GLU A 15 -10.30 2.65 -27.57
CA GLU A 15 -10.17 3.59 -28.69
C GLU A 15 -10.27 5.05 -28.23
N LYS A 16 -11.06 5.32 -27.18
CA LYS A 16 -11.08 6.65 -26.54
C LYS A 16 -9.76 6.94 -25.83
N ILE A 17 -9.15 5.96 -25.18
CA ILE A 17 -7.84 6.12 -24.54
C ILE A 17 -6.76 6.45 -25.57
N LYS A 18 -6.73 5.75 -26.70
CA LYS A 18 -5.82 6.09 -27.82
C LYS A 18 -6.03 7.52 -28.31
N GLN A 19 -7.28 7.94 -28.47
CA GLN A 19 -7.61 9.30 -28.91
C GLN A 19 -7.16 10.35 -27.89
N ILE A 20 -7.41 10.13 -26.60
CA ILE A 20 -6.99 11.00 -25.50
C ILE A 20 -5.46 11.09 -25.45
N THR A 21 -4.76 9.94 -25.57
CA THR A 21 -3.29 9.87 -25.60
C THR A 21 -2.73 10.72 -26.74
N GLN A 22 -3.28 10.59 -27.95
CA GLN A 22 -2.84 11.37 -29.11
C GLN A 22 -3.09 12.86 -28.93
N GLU A 23 -4.27 13.23 -28.43
CA GLU A 23 -4.63 14.62 -28.15
C GLU A 23 -3.69 15.25 -27.12
N MET A 24 -3.45 14.55 -26.00
CA MET A 24 -2.54 15.00 -24.95
C MET A 24 -1.10 15.11 -25.45
N ALA A 25 -0.60 14.10 -26.17
CA ALA A 25 0.75 14.12 -26.73
C ALA A 25 0.96 15.32 -27.67
N GLN A 26 -0.01 15.61 -28.55
CA GLN A 26 0.04 16.78 -29.44
C GLN A 26 0.03 18.10 -28.66
N ARG A 27 -0.80 18.20 -27.61
CA ARG A 27 -0.86 19.40 -26.76
C ARG A 27 0.46 19.62 -26.01
N PHE A 28 1.11 18.56 -25.53
CA PHE A 28 2.43 18.66 -24.91
C PHE A 28 3.52 19.06 -25.92
N GLN A 29 3.55 18.43 -27.10
CA GLN A 29 4.51 18.76 -28.15
C GLN A 29 4.36 20.19 -28.68
N ALA A 30 3.16 20.76 -28.64
CA ALA A 30 2.92 22.16 -28.99
C ALA A 30 3.52 23.16 -27.98
N ILE A 31 3.74 22.74 -26.73
CA ILE A 31 4.43 23.55 -25.71
C ILE A 31 5.95 23.48 -25.92
N ASP A 32 6.46 22.27 -26.14
CA ASP A 32 7.88 22.02 -26.42
C ASP A 32 8.04 20.69 -27.16
N GLU A 33 8.74 20.69 -28.29
CA GLU A 33 8.91 19.51 -29.15
C GLU A 33 9.65 18.34 -28.46
N ARG A 34 10.38 18.63 -27.39
CA ARG A 34 11.13 17.63 -26.60
C ARG A 34 10.25 16.89 -25.61
N LEU A 35 8.97 17.27 -25.47
CA LEU A 35 8.02 16.58 -24.61
C LEU A 35 7.47 15.34 -25.30
N THR A 36 7.56 14.21 -24.60
CA THR A 36 7.02 12.93 -25.05
C THR A 36 6.12 12.35 -23.98
N LEU A 37 4.94 11.90 -24.40
CA LEU A 37 3.98 11.24 -23.52
C LEU A 37 3.96 9.74 -23.83
N GLU A 38 4.23 8.92 -22.82
CA GLU A 38 4.16 7.46 -22.91
C GLU A 38 2.90 7.00 -22.18
N HIS A 39 2.05 6.22 -22.87
CA HIS A 39 0.87 5.59 -22.29
C HIS A 39 1.18 4.14 -21.92
N PHE A 40 0.58 3.67 -20.83
CA PHE A 40 0.75 2.31 -20.38
C PHE A 40 -0.56 1.53 -20.43
N ASP A 41 -0.66 0.63 -21.41
CA ASP A 41 -1.87 -0.13 -21.72
C ASP A 41 -2.32 -1.08 -20.58
N ASN A 42 -1.44 -1.36 -19.63
CA ASN A 42 -1.71 -2.20 -18.46
C ASN A 42 -2.24 -1.40 -17.25
N PHE A 43 -2.45 -0.08 -17.38
CA PHE A 43 -3.10 0.72 -16.34
C PHE A 43 -4.55 0.25 -16.12
N VAL A 44 -4.92 -0.01 -14.87
CA VAL A 44 -6.28 -0.39 -14.47
C VAL A 44 -6.96 0.79 -13.78
N ASP A 45 -8.04 1.26 -14.41
CA ASP A 45 -8.80 2.43 -13.97
C ASP A 45 -9.82 2.04 -12.91
N TYR A 46 -9.37 1.94 -11.65
CA TYR A 46 -10.27 1.78 -10.53
C TYR A 46 -11.03 3.08 -10.28
N GLY A 47 -12.37 3.03 -10.21
CA GLY A 47 -13.20 4.20 -9.96
C GLY A 47 -12.86 4.96 -8.68
N PRO A 48 -13.34 6.21 -8.52
CA PRO A 48 -12.96 7.10 -7.43
C PRO A 48 -13.43 6.64 -6.04
N GLU A 49 -14.30 5.63 -5.96
CA GLU A 49 -14.66 4.97 -4.69
C GLU A 49 -13.56 4.04 -4.19
N VAL A 50 -12.72 3.53 -5.10
CA VAL A 50 -11.68 2.54 -4.83
C VAL A 50 -10.31 3.20 -4.84
N PHE A 51 -10.06 4.07 -5.82
CA PHE A 51 -8.75 4.69 -6.04
C PHE A 51 -8.16 5.46 -4.85
N PRO A 52 -8.89 6.25 -4.04
CA PRO A 52 -8.31 6.97 -2.90
C PRO A 52 -7.86 6.05 -1.75
N HIS A 53 -8.54 4.90 -1.58
CA HIS A 53 -8.15 3.87 -0.61
C HIS A 53 -6.94 3.08 -1.12
N LEU A 54 -6.88 2.88 -2.44
CA LEU A 54 -5.78 2.19 -3.08
C LEU A 54 -4.53 3.10 -3.21
N ALA A 55 -4.66 4.37 -3.56
CA ALA A 55 -3.55 5.25 -3.95
C ALA A 55 -2.41 5.40 -2.91
N GLN A 56 -2.67 5.15 -1.63
CA GLN A 56 -1.65 5.13 -0.57
C GLN A 56 -0.85 3.81 -0.52
N LEU A 57 -1.43 2.71 -1.00
CA LEU A 57 -0.82 1.37 -1.05
C LEU A 57 -0.09 1.11 -2.38
N TYR A 58 -0.59 1.65 -3.51
CA TYR A 58 -0.09 1.35 -4.86
C TYR A 58 0.89 2.41 -5.41
N TRP A 59 1.86 2.84 -4.61
CA TRP A 59 2.88 3.81 -5.04
C TRP A 59 4.31 3.25 -4.98
N ASP A 60 4.50 1.92 -4.96
CA ASP A 60 5.83 1.28 -4.93
C ASP A 60 6.12 0.43 -6.19
N PRO A 61 6.91 0.95 -7.16
CA PRO A 61 7.20 0.28 -8.43
C PRO A 61 8.38 -0.70 -8.40
N ARG A 62 8.74 -1.29 -7.25
CA ARG A 62 10.05 -1.97 -7.08
C ARG A 62 10.03 -3.31 -6.33
N VAL A 63 8.96 -4.08 -6.39
CA VAL A 63 8.99 -5.49 -5.96
C VAL A 63 9.17 -6.37 -7.21
N PRO A 64 10.36 -6.96 -7.45
CA PRO A 64 10.54 -7.97 -8.48
C PRO A 64 9.75 -9.23 -8.11
N ASN A 65 9.05 -9.81 -9.07
CA ASN A 65 8.07 -10.89 -8.97
C ASN A 65 6.79 -10.56 -8.18
N HIS A 66 6.38 -9.28 -8.16
CA HIS A 66 5.06 -8.89 -7.63
C HIS A 66 3.97 -9.12 -8.69
N PRO A 67 2.75 -9.57 -8.33
CA PRO A 67 1.64 -9.75 -9.28
C PRO A 67 1.27 -8.44 -9.98
N MET A 68 1.61 -7.32 -9.35
CA MET A 68 1.43 -5.97 -9.87
C MET A 68 2.73 -5.28 -10.31
N GLU A 69 3.88 -5.98 -10.41
CA GLU A 69 5.10 -5.37 -10.99
C GLU A 69 4.86 -4.90 -12.45
N HIS A 70 3.89 -5.52 -13.11
CA HIS A 70 3.46 -5.23 -14.47
C HIS A 70 2.25 -4.26 -14.54
N PHE A 71 1.67 -3.88 -13.40
CA PHE A 71 0.61 -2.89 -13.35
C PHE A 71 1.25 -1.53 -13.22
N VAL A 72 0.93 -0.69 -14.19
CA VAL A 72 1.52 0.63 -14.22
C VAL A 72 0.73 1.50 -13.26
N TYR A 73 1.42 2.03 -12.25
CA TYR A 73 0.86 2.90 -11.21
C TYR A 73 0.47 4.30 -11.71
N TYR A 74 0.64 4.53 -13.01
CA TYR A 74 0.37 5.76 -13.73
C TYR A 74 -0.12 5.38 -15.12
N GLU A 75 -1.10 6.11 -15.62
CA GLU A 75 -1.60 5.89 -16.98
C GLU A 75 -0.66 6.50 -18.00
N TYR A 76 0.01 7.60 -17.62
CA TYR A 76 0.98 8.27 -18.46
C TYR A 76 2.27 8.65 -17.75
N VAL A 77 3.36 8.64 -18.51
CA VAL A 77 4.63 9.26 -18.17
C VAL A 77 4.89 10.39 -19.15
N LEU A 78 5.08 11.60 -18.62
CA LEU A 78 5.55 12.73 -19.39
C LEU A 78 7.06 12.84 -19.20
N LYS A 79 7.81 12.78 -20.31
CA LYS A 79 9.26 13.02 -20.34
C LYS A 79 9.56 14.31 -21.05
N PHE A 80 10.62 14.97 -20.62
CA PHE A 80 11.23 16.10 -21.29
C PHE A 80 12.65 15.74 -21.68
N ASN A 81 12.95 15.76 -22.98
CA ASN A 81 14.27 15.41 -23.51
C ASN A 81 14.76 14.02 -23.02
N GLY A 82 13.86 13.04 -22.98
CA GLY A 82 14.13 11.67 -22.51
C GLY A 82 14.15 11.48 -20.99
N HIS A 83 14.11 12.56 -20.21
CA HIS A 83 14.10 12.51 -18.75
C HIS A 83 12.67 12.59 -18.20
N LEU A 84 12.37 11.72 -17.23
CA LEU A 84 11.07 11.64 -16.57
C LEU A 84 10.74 12.95 -15.84
N HIS A 85 9.62 13.58 -16.20
CA HIS A 85 9.15 14.84 -15.63
C HIS A 85 7.90 14.67 -14.76
N TYR A 86 6.86 14.00 -15.27
CA TYR A 86 5.64 13.70 -14.50
C TYR A 86 5.21 12.24 -14.62
N TYR A 87 4.70 11.72 -13.51
CA TYR A 87 3.78 10.59 -13.47
C TYR A 87 2.35 11.14 -13.42
N ILE A 88 1.48 10.62 -14.29
CA ILE A 88 0.09 11.09 -14.44
C ILE A 88 -0.85 9.91 -14.27
N THR A 89 -1.82 10.08 -13.38
CA THR A 89 -2.96 9.18 -13.18
C THR A 89 -4.24 9.95 -13.52
N PRO A 90 -5.38 9.26 -13.69
CA PRO A 90 -6.68 9.91 -13.88
C PRO A 90 -7.12 10.79 -12.71
N TYR A 91 -6.51 10.63 -11.53
CA TYR A 91 -6.93 11.28 -10.29
C TYR A 91 -5.88 12.23 -9.72
N ASN A 92 -4.60 11.99 -9.99
CA ASN A 92 -3.48 12.72 -9.43
C ASN A 92 -2.25 12.77 -10.35
N GLU A 93 -1.34 13.67 -10.04
CA GLU A 93 -0.10 13.89 -10.76
C GLU A 93 1.04 14.12 -9.78
N VAL A 94 2.23 13.62 -10.13
CA VAL A 94 3.42 13.79 -9.31
C VAL A 94 4.62 14.08 -10.18
N MET A 95 5.34 15.13 -9.82
CA MET A 95 6.59 15.51 -10.48
C MET A 95 7.73 14.60 -10.02
N SER A 96 8.58 14.22 -10.96
CA SER A 96 9.77 13.42 -10.71
C SER A 96 10.82 14.17 -9.90
N ASP A 97 11.42 13.49 -8.92
CA ASP A 97 12.51 14.05 -8.10
C ASP A 97 13.80 14.32 -8.90
N TYR A 98 13.96 13.72 -10.09
CA TYR A 98 15.13 13.93 -10.97
C TYR A 98 15.38 15.40 -11.31
N PHE A 99 14.32 16.22 -11.40
CA PHE A 99 14.41 17.65 -11.70
C PHE A 99 14.36 18.55 -10.45
N LEU A 100 14.35 17.96 -9.26
CA LEU A 100 14.27 18.67 -7.97
C LEU A 100 15.62 18.73 -7.25
N THR A 101 16.69 18.15 -7.80
CA THR A 101 17.99 18.02 -7.14
C THR A 101 18.98 19.16 -7.44
N GLU A 102 19.09 19.62 -8.69
CA GLU A 102 19.94 20.75 -9.09
C GLU A 102 19.31 21.55 -10.24
N LYS A 103 19.52 22.87 -10.27
CA LYS A 103 19.11 23.70 -11.43
C LYS A 103 20.07 23.42 -12.58
N ASP A 104 19.70 22.49 -13.45
CA ASP A 104 20.41 22.22 -14.69
C ASP A 104 19.95 23.17 -15.83
N SER A 105 20.52 23.01 -17.02
CA SER A 105 20.18 23.81 -18.20
C SER A 105 18.74 23.64 -18.69
N PHE A 106 18.00 22.66 -18.19
CA PHE A 106 16.61 22.38 -18.55
C PHE A 106 15.61 22.92 -17.52
N TRP A 107 16.07 23.18 -16.30
CA TRP A 107 15.26 23.59 -15.16
C TRP A 107 14.46 24.87 -15.40
N GLU A 108 15.09 25.92 -15.95
CA GLU A 108 14.41 27.20 -16.25
C GLU A 108 13.29 27.02 -17.27
N ARG A 109 13.56 26.25 -18.33
CA ARG A 109 12.57 25.96 -19.36
C ARG A 109 11.39 25.16 -18.80
N LEU A 110 11.67 24.16 -17.96
CA LEU A 110 10.65 23.36 -17.29
C LEU A 110 9.82 24.24 -16.34
N GLU A 111 10.44 25.14 -15.58
CA GLU A 111 9.74 26.07 -14.69
C GLU A 111 8.80 27.00 -15.46
N GLU A 112 9.25 27.54 -16.60
CA GLU A 112 8.43 28.37 -17.49
C GLU A 112 7.18 27.64 -18.00
N ILE A 113 7.33 26.38 -18.42
CA ILE A 113 6.24 25.63 -19.06
C ILE A 113 5.39 24.84 -18.06
N ASN A 114 5.83 24.66 -16.81
CA ASN A 114 5.24 23.78 -15.80
C ASN A 114 3.73 24.02 -15.61
N ILE A 115 3.31 25.28 -15.53
CA ILE A 115 1.89 25.65 -15.37
C ILE A 115 1.07 25.18 -16.59
N SER A 116 1.62 25.31 -17.79
CA SER A 116 0.96 24.87 -19.03
C SER A 116 0.88 23.35 -19.11
N LEU A 117 1.89 22.64 -18.60
CA LEU A 117 1.87 21.17 -18.49
C LEU A 117 0.77 20.72 -17.52
N LEU A 118 0.73 21.30 -16.32
CA LEU A 118 -0.29 21.00 -15.32
C LEU A 118 -1.72 21.27 -15.84
N ALA A 119 -1.92 22.35 -16.60
CA ALA A 119 -3.23 22.64 -17.19
C ALA A 119 -3.72 21.51 -18.12
N ILE A 120 -2.83 20.94 -18.95
CA ILE A 120 -3.18 19.80 -19.82
C ILE A 120 -3.50 18.55 -18.97
N ILE A 121 -2.70 18.30 -17.92
CA ILE A 121 -2.90 17.17 -17.00
C ILE A 121 -4.25 17.29 -16.27
N HIS A 122 -4.58 18.48 -15.77
CA HIS A 122 -5.82 18.74 -15.05
C HIS A 122 -7.05 18.67 -15.95
N ASP A 123 -6.95 19.17 -17.19
CA ASP A 123 -8.02 19.00 -18.18
C ASP A 123 -8.31 17.52 -18.43
N TYR A 124 -7.25 16.71 -18.55
CA TYR A 124 -7.37 15.26 -18.66
C TYR A 124 -8.08 14.64 -17.44
N GLN A 125 -7.64 14.96 -16.23
CA GLN A 125 -8.23 14.42 -14.99
C GLN A 125 -9.69 14.86 -14.80
N VAL A 126 -10.02 16.10 -15.15
CA VAL A 126 -11.42 16.59 -15.14
C VAL A 126 -12.26 15.84 -16.16
N LYS A 127 -11.74 15.63 -17.38
CA LYS A 127 -12.41 14.80 -18.40
C LYS A 127 -12.60 13.38 -17.88
N ASN A 128 -11.64 12.84 -17.13
CA ASN A 128 -11.79 11.53 -16.52
C ASN A 128 -12.86 11.50 -15.42
N LEU A 129 -12.89 12.52 -14.56
CA LEU A 129 -13.89 12.64 -13.49
C LEU A 129 -15.32 12.65 -14.04
N THR A 130 -15.55 13.17 -15.26
CA THR A 130 -16.89 13.14 -15.88
C THR A 130 -17.45 11.74 -16.11
N TYR A 131 -16.62 10.71 -16.26
CA TYR A 131 -17.08 9.32 -16.33
C TYR A 131 -17.75 8.86 -15.03
N TRP A 132 -17.42 9.51 -13.92
CA TRP A 132 -17.89 9.20 -12.58
C TRP A 132 -18.90 10.22 -12.06
N LYS A 133 -19.43 11.10 -12.93
CA LYS A 133 -20.32 12.20 -12.53
C LYS A 133 -21.51 11.72 -11.70
N ASP A 134 -22.06 10.55 -12.01
CA ASP A 134 -23.23 10.00 -11.36
C ASP A 134 -23.00 9.59 -9.88
N LEU A 135 -21.73 9.49 -9.45
CA LEU A 135 -21.34 9.19 -8.07
C LEU A 135 -21.32 10.43 -7.16
N TYR A 136 -21.48 11.62 -7.73
CA TYR A 136 -21.38 12.88 -7.00
C TYR A 136 -22.68 13.67 -7.09
N SER A 137 -23.03 14.40 -6.02
CA SER A 137 -23.95 15.51 -6.19
C SER A 137 -23.31 16.58 -7.09
N GLU A 138 -24.12 17.38 -7.79
CA GLU A 138 -23.58 18.47 -8.65
C GLU A 138 -22.68 19.43 -7.84
N LYS A 139 -22.96 19.63 -6.55
CA LYS A 139 -22.11 20.45 -5.69
C LYS A 139 -20.74 19.81 -5.45
N GLU A 140 -20.70 18.53 -5.06
CA GLU A 140 -19.46 17.79 -4.81
C GLU A 140 -18.63 17.65 -6.08
N PHE A 141 -19.27 17.38 -7.22
CA PHE A 141 -18.61 17.29 -8.52
C PHE A 141 -17.89 18.60 -8.90
N GLN A 142 -18.55 19.75 -8.68
CA GLN A 142 -17.95 21.06 -8.95
C GLN A 142 -16.85 21.42 -7.93
N GLU A 143 -16.92 20.90 -6.70
CA GLU A 143 -15.87 21.06 -5.69
C GLU A 143 -14.62 20.26 -6.08
N GLU A 144 -14.77 19.03 -6.57
CA GLU A 144 -13.67 18.20 -7.05
C GLU A 144 -12.99 18.79 -8.30
N ILE A 145 -13.75 19.27 -9.27
CA ILE A 145 -13.18 19.98 -10.44
C ILE A 145 -12.36 21.19 -9.99
N LYS A 146 -12.86 21.95 -9.00
CA LYS A 146 -12.12 23.09 -8.44
C LYS A 146 -10.87 22.64 -7.68
N ALA A 147 -10.92 21.53 -6.96
CA ALA A 147 -9.77 20.98 -6.26
C ALA A 147 -8.66 20.59 -7.23
N ILE A 148 -9.00 19.84 -8.29
CA ILE A 148 -8.07 19.44 -9.36
C ILE A 148 -7.38 20.66 -9.98
N LYS A 149 -8.16 21.65 -10.43
CA LYS A 149 -7.63 22.86 -11.10
C LYS A 149 -6.84 23.80 -10.18
N LYS A 150 -7.02 23.67 -8.87
CA LYS A 150 -6.28 24.46 -7.87
C LYS A 150 -4.95 23.84 -7.47
N ARG A 151 -4.70 22.57 -7.82
CA ARG A 151 -3.42 21.93 -7.53
C ARG A 151 -2.31 22.69 -8.24
N THR A 152 -1.34 23.17 -7.47
CA THR A 152 -0.12 23.75 -8.00
C THR A 152 1.05 22.98 -7.43
N LEU A 153 1.97 22.60 -8.31
CA LEU A 153 3.20 21.92 -7.95
C LEU A 153 4.36 22.86 -8.32
N PRO A 154 4.77 23.76 -7.41
CA PRO A 154 5.88 24.65 -7.68
C PRO A 154 7.18 23.85 -7.83
N MET A 155 7.98 24.17 -8.84
CA MET A 155 9.33 23.62 -8.99
C MET A 155 10.22 24.25 -7.92
N ILE A 156 10.40 23.55 -6.80
CA ILE A 156 11.27 23.99 -5.70
C ILE A 156 12.49 23.06 -5.68
N VAL A 157 13.69 23.64 -5.72
CA VAL A 157 14.94 22.91 -5.51
C VAL A 157 14.89 22.29 -4.11
N LYS A 158 14.83 20.97 -4.01
CA LYS A 158 14.92 20.25 -2.74
C LYS A 158 16.40 20.12 -2.38
N SER A 159 16.80 20.63 -1.21
CA SER A 159 18.16 20.45 -0.70
C SER A 159 18.47 18.95 -0.59
N GLY A 160 19.50 18.50 -1.32
CA GLY A 160 20.21 17.25 -1.13
C GLY A 160 19.33 16.03 -0.85
N VAL A 161 19.06 15.25 -1.90
CA VAL A 161 18.74 13.82 -1.85
C VAL A 161 18.06 13.43 -0.54
N ARG A 162 16.73 13.61 -0.47
CA ARG A 162 15.99 12.48 0.08
C ARG A 162 16.21 11.37 -0.93
N THR A 163 17.23 10.55 -0.69
CA THR A 163 17.02 9.12 -0.73
C THR A 163 15.63 8.97 -0.13
N LEU A 164 14.65 8.59 -0.95
CA LEU A 164 13.52 7.88 -0.40
C LEU A 164 14.19 6.81 0.44
N SER A 165 14.27 7.03 1.75
CA SER A 165 14.52 5.97 2.69
C SER A 165 13.49 4.96 2.26
N PHE A 166 13.97 3.85 1.68
CA PHE A 166 13.16 2.68 1.44
C PHE A 166 12.50 2.41 2.78
N VAL A 167 11.24 2.82 2.92
CA VAL A 167 10.45 2.37 4.04
C VAL A 167 10.06 1.00 3.56
N ASP A 168 10.75 0.02 4.13
CA ASP A 168 10.34 -1.36 4.19
C ASP A 168 8.80 -1.47 4.07
N PRO A 169 8.23 -2.34 3.22
CA PRO A 169 6.79 -2.54 3.21
C PRO A 169 6.27 -2.94 4.60
N ARG A 170 7.16 -3.33 5.53
CA ARG A 170 6.91 -3.24 6.97
C ARG A 170 6.60 -1.80 7.37
N GLN A 171 5.32 -1.50 7.45
CA GLN A 171 4.87 -0.20 7.92
C GLN A 171 5.18 0.04 9.41
N ARG A 172 5.53 -1.01 10.16
CA ARG A 172 6.11 -0.93 11.52
C ARG A 172 7.62 -0.68 11.48
N ASP A 173 8.05 0.30 12.26
CA ASP A 173 9.47 0.59 12.52
C ASP A 173 10.22 -0.66 13.04
N PRO A 174 11.33 -1.09 12.38
CA PRO A 174 12.05 -2.31 12.76
C PRO A 174 12.56 -2.33 14.20
N GLU A 175 12.93 -1.18 14.77
CA GLU A 175 13.36 -1.10 16.17
C GLU A 175 12.18 -1.38 17.12
N SER A 176 10.99 -0.91 16.77
CA SER A 176 9.76 -1.18 17.51
C SER A 176 9.36 -2.66 17.43
N VAL A 177 9.49 -3.29 16.26
CA VAL A 177 9.27 -4.74 16.08
C VAL A 177 10.27 -5.55 16.90
N LYS A 178 11.55 -5.18 16.85
CA LYS A 178 12.60 -5.82 17.64
C LYS A 178 12.32 -5.73 19.14
N LYS A 179 12.00 -4.54 19.67
CA LYS A 179 11.66 -4.37 21.09
C LYS A 179 10.47 -5.22 21.53
N LEU A 180 9.45 -5.32 20.68
CA LEU A 180 8.28 -6.17 20.94
C LEU A 180 8.66 -7.65 20.94
N THR A 181 9.48 -8.07 19.98
CA THR A 181 9.98 -9.45 19.85
C THR A 181 10.82 -9.85 21.07
N ASP A 182 11.78 -8.99 21.46
CA ASP A 182 12.64 -9.21 22.63
C ASP A 182 11.81 -9.30 23.92
N TRP A 183 10.79 -8.45 24.08
CA TRP A 183 9.86 -8.52 25.20
C TRP A 183 9.07 -9.83 25.22
N MET A 184 8.48 -10.25 24.09
CA MET A 184 7.75 -11.51 24.01
C MET A 184 8.65 -12.70 24.31
N ALA A 185 9.86 -12.74 23.75
CA ALA A 185 10.82 -13.80 23.99
C ALA A 185 11.19 -13.90 25.48
N GLN A 186 11.41 -12.77 26.15
CA GLN A 186 11.69 -12.74 27.59
C GLN A 186 10.49 -13.24 28.41
N GLU A 187 9.27 -12.76 28.15
CA GLU A 187 8.08 -13.21 28.90
C GLU A 187 7.82 -14.71 28.72
N LEU A 188 8.08 -15.25 27.53
CA LEU A 188 7.98 -16.68 27.24
C LEU A 188 9.06 -17.47 27.99
N GLN A 189 10.31 -17.00 27.97
CA GLN A 189 11.42 -17.64 28.68
C GLN A 189 11.24 -17.62 30.20
N ASP A 190 10.73 -16.53 30.76
CA ASP A 190 10.41 -16.38 32.18
C ASP A 190 9.26 -17.30 32.60
N LEU A 191 8.34 -17.59 31.68
CA LEU A 191 7.25 -18.54 31.89
C LEU A 191 7.75 -20.00 31.90
N ASP A 192 8.55 -20.40 30.91
CA ASP A 192 9.23 -21.70 30.86
C ASP A 192 10.46 -21.64 29.93
N PRO A 193 11.64 -22.13 30.36
CA PRO A 193 12.86 -22.09 29.55
C PRO A 193 12.81 -22.90 28.24
N HIS A 194 11.84 -23.82 28.07
CA HIS A 194 11.65 -24.56 26.83
C HIS A 194 10.83 -23.78 25.79
N LEU A 195 10.22 -22.65 26.17
CA LEU A 195 9.51 -21.81 25.22
C LEU A 195 10.50 -20.96 24.42
N THR A 196 10.38 -21.03 23.10
CA THR A 196 11.16 -20.20 22.17
C THR A 196 10.24 -19.49 21.20
N LEU A 197 10.67 -18.31 20.74
CA LEU A 197 9.97 -17.50 19.77
C LEU A 197 10.81 -17.37 18.50
N THR A 198 10.22 -17.62 17.34
CA THR A 198 10.79 -17.29 16.04
C THR A 198 10.02 -16.13 15.45
N HIS A 199 10.76 -15.15 14.93
CA HIS A 199 10.23 -14.03 14.15
C HIS A 199 10.60 -14.24 12.69
N LYS A 200 9.61 -14.12 11.79
CA LYS A 200 9.84 -14.19 10.35
C LYS A 200 10.26 -12.82 9.84
N ASP A 201 11.56 -12.67 9.61
CA ASP A 201 12.16 -11.41 9.13
C ASP A 201 11.67 -10.98 7.75
N ASP A 202 11.03 -11.86 6.98
CA ASP A 202 10.42 -11.58 5.68
C ASP A 202 8.91 -11.25 5.79
N PHE A 203 8.34 -11.25 6.99
CA PHE A 203 6.95 -10.88 7.21
C PHE A 203 6.69 -9.41 6.82
N ILE A 204 5.69 -9.22 5.95
CA ILE A 204 5.28 -7.91 5.48
C ILE A 204 4.09 -7.43 6.31
N ASP A 205 4.29 -6.33 7.01
CA ASP A 205 3.22 -5.69 7.76
C ASP A 205 2.47 -4.64 6.94
N PHE A 206 1.32 -5.03 6.38
CA PHE A 206 0.45 -4.17 5.57
C PHE A 206 -0.40 -3.17 6.36
N GLY A 207 -0.31 -3.15 7.69
CA GLY A 207 -1.16 -2.29 8.53
C GLY A 207 -2.51 -2.92 8.91
N PRO A 208 -3.36 -2.23 9.68
CA PRO A 208 -4.50 -2.85 10.37
C PRO A 208 -5.62 -3.40 9.50
N ASP A 209 -6.00 -2.70 8.43
CA ASP A 209 -7.18 -3.10 7.65
C ASP A 209 -6.79 -4.23 6.67
N GLU A 210 -5.69 -4.05 5.93
CA GLU A 210 -5.13 -5.03 4.98
C GLU A 210 -4.54 -6.24 5.71
N GLY A 211 -3.74 -6.01 6.75
CA GLY A 211 -3.11 -7.09 7.52
C GLY A 211 -4.13 -7.96 8.25
N LYS A 212 -5.26 -7.39 8.68
CA LYS A 212 -6.36 -8.17 9.26
C LYS A 212 -7.07 -9.01 8.21
N PHE A 213 -7.38 -8.44 7.04
CA PHE A 213 -7.99 -9.18 5.94
C PHE A 213 -7.12 -10.38 5.53
N LEU A 214 -5.82 -10.15 5.33
CA LEU A 214 -4.86 -11.21 4.97
C LEU A 214 -4.73 -12.28 6.05
N ALA A 215 -4.81 -11.90 7.33
CA ALA A 215 -4.75 -12.85 8.43
C ALA A 215 -6.06 -13.66 8.61
N GLU A 216 -7.20 -13.16 8.13
CA GLU A 216 -8.49 -13.87 8.12
C GLU A 216 -8.67 -14.73 6.86
N CYS A 217 -7.96 -14.41 5.78
CA CYS A 217 -7.97 -15.11 4.50
C CYS A 217 -6.53 -15.46 4.07
N PRO A 218 -5.83 -16.35 4.82
CA PRO A 218 -4.51 -16.83 4.42
C PRO A 218 -4.61 -17.59 3.09
N TYR A 219 -3.48 -17.74 2.41
CA TYR A 219 -3.41 -18.58 1.21
C TYR A 219 -3.73 -20.03 1.56
N ASP A 220 -4.71 -20.61 0.87
CA ASP A 220 -5.07 -22.02 0.97
C ASP A 220 -4.61 -22.76 -0.29
N PRO A 221 -3.59 -23.65 -0.21
CA PRO A 221 -3.11 -24.39 -1.37
C PRO A 221 -4.15 -25.35 -1.98
N GLU A 222 -5.25 -25.67 -1.29
CA GLU A 222 -6.35 -26.49 -1.80
C GLU A 222 -7.41 -25.68 -2.55
N GLU A 223 -7.60 -24.40 -2.20
CA GLU A 223 -8.66 -23.53 -2.76
C GLU A 223 -8.13 -22.42 -3.68
N ASP A 224 -6.94 -21.89 -3.40
CA ASP A 224 -6.35 -20.76 -4.12
C ASP A 224 -5.49 -21.22 -5.32
N ASP A 225 -5.41 -20.35 -6.32
CA ASP A 225 -4.65 -20.62 -7.54
C ASP A 225 -3.15 -20.79 -7.25
N LEU A 226 -2.50 -21.69 -7.99
CA LEU A 226 -1.05 -21.93 -7.86
C LEU A 226 -0.18 -20.70 -8.18
N ASP A 227 -0.75 -19.71 -8.87
CA ASP A 227 -0.13 -18.45 -9.24
C ASP A 227 -0.57 -17.30 -8.29
N ASP A 228 -1.25 -17.59 -7.18
CA ASP A 228 -1.62 -16.59 -6.18
C ASP A 228 -0.37 -15.95 -5.56
N ALA A 229 -0.41 -14.62 -5.49
CA ALA A 229 0.61 -13.75 -4.92
C ALA A 229 1.04 -14.12 -3.50
N ARG A 230 0.11 -14.66 -2.72
CA ARG A 230 0.24 -14.94 -1.29
C ARG A 230 0.93 -16.26 -1.01
N LYS A 231 1.07 -17.12 -2.02
CA LYS A 231 1.58 -18.49 -1.90
C LYS A 231 2.93 -18.61 -1.19
N ASP A 232 3.85 -17.70 -1.51
CA ASP A 232 5.21 -17.69 -0.94
C ASP A 232 5.37 -16.66 0.18
N LEU A 233 4.30 -15.97 0.57
CA LEU A 233 4.34 -15.01 1.66
C LEU A 233 4.14 -15.73 3.00
N PRO A 234 4.88 -15.34 4.05
CA PRO A 234 4.61 -15.82 5.39
C PRO A 234 3.22 -15.34 5.84
N ASP A 235 2.34 -16.30 6.11
CA ASP A 235 0.99 -16.12 6.64
C ASP A 235 0.96 -15.65 8.11
N THR A 236 2.10 -15.74 8.80
CA THR A 236 2.29 -15.53 10.22
C THR A 236 3.61 -14.79 10.47
N GLU A 237 3.64 -13.89 11.44
CA GLU A 237 4.87 -13.15 11.79
C GLU A 237 5.70 -13.89 12.84
N TYR A 238 5.01 -14.55 13.76
CA TYR A 238 5.61 -15.18 14.92
C TYR A 238 5.19 -16.64 15.04
N GLU A 239 6.13 -17.46 15.49
CA GLU A 239 5.87 -18.84 15.86
C GLU A 239 6.49 -19.14 17.24
N ILE A 240 5.69 -19.71 18.14
CA ILE A 240 6.08 -20.09 19.49
C ILE A 240 6.24 -21.60 19.53
N PHE A 241 7.38 -22.06 20.02
CA PHE A 241 7.70 -23.48 20.17
C PHE A 241 7.84 -23.85 21.64
N TYR A 242 7.59 -25.13 21.96
CA TYR A 242 7.97 -25.78 23.21
C TYR A 242 8.95 -26.91 22.90
N GLY A 243 10.23 -26.66 23.13
CA GLY A 243 11.30 -27.49 22.56
C GLY A 243 11.25 -27.42 21.02
N GLU A 244 11.09 -28.56 20.36
CA GLU A 244 11.02 -28.65 18.89
C GLU A 244 9.57 -28.59 18.35
N TYR A 245 8.56 -28.47 19.22
CA TYR A 245 7.16 -28.55 18.83
C TYR A 245 6.55 -27.16 18.71
N SER A 246 6.05 -26.82 17.51
CA SER A 246 5.27 -25.60 17.30
C SER A 246 3.97 -25.65 18.11
N LEU A 247 3.76 -24.62 18.92
CA LEU A 247 2.55 -24.44 19.72
C LEU A 247 1.57 -23.50 19.04
N PHE A 248 2.05 -22.33 18.63
CA PHE A 248 1.23 -21.24 18.09
C PHE A 248 1.96 -20.49 17.00
N SER A 249 1.27 -20.23 15.90
CA SER A 249 1.68 -19.31 14.85
C SER A 249 0.67 -18.17 14.79
N PHE A 250 1.12 -16.91 14.78
CA PHE A 250 0.21 -15.77 14.82
C PHE A 250 0.74 -14.55 14.07
N THR A 251 -0.18 -13.64 13.75
CA THR A 251 0.12 -12.30 13.23
C THR A 251 -0.22 -11.25 14.31
N PRO A 252 0.20 -10.00 14.13
CA PRO A 252 -0.25 -8.89 14.98
C PRO A 252 -1.75 -8.58 14.90
N TYR A 253 -2.46 -9.20 13.95
CA TYR A 253 -3.86 -8.92 13.62
C TYR A 253 -4.79 -10.08 13.97
N SER A 254 -4.25 -11.29 14.04
CA SER A 254 -5.00 -12.52 14.30
C SER A 254 -4.11 -13.55 14.97
N LEU A 255 -4.70 -14.37 15.84
CA LEU A 255 -4.02 -15.52 16.45
C LEU A 255 -3.83 -16.70 15.49
N GLY A 256 -4.09 -16.50 14.18
CA GLY A 256 -3.96 -17.52 13.13
C GLY A 256 -5.12 -18.53 13.13
N TYR A 257 -5.33 -19.17 11.98
CA TYR A 257 -6.17 -20.37 11.86
C TYR A 257 -5.27 -21.60 11.97
N GLY A 258 -5.54 -22.44 12.96
CA GLY A 258 -4.80 -23.69 13.17
C GLY A 258 -4.35 -23.86 14.61
N PHE A 259 -5.24 -24.31 15.48
CA PHE A 259 -4.80 -24.95 16.71
C PHE A 259 -4.09 -26.24 16.33
N LEU A 260 -2.75 -26.23 16.34
CA LEU A 260 -1.99 -27.47 16.35
C LEU A 260 -2.48 -28.29 17.54
N ASN A 261 -2.82 -29.55 17.31
CA ASN A 261 -3.32 -30.42 18.37
C ASN A 261 -2.18 -30.77 19.32
N ILE A 262 -1.88 -29.88 20.26
CA ILE A 262 -0.80 -29.99 21.26
C ILE A 262 -1.18 -30.85 22.48
N SER A 263 -2.32 -31.56 22.42
CA SER A 263 -2.79 -32.40 23.54
C SER A 263 -1.77 -33.47 23.96
N TYR A 264 -0.91 -33.90 23.05
CA TYR A 264 0.16 -34.87 23.33
C TYR A 264 1.30 -34.32 24.21
N LEU A 265 1.42 -32.99 24.36
CA LEU A 265 2.44 -32.36 25.21
C LEU A 265 2.02 -32.28 26.68
N ASN A 266 0.75 -32.59 26.99
CA ASN A 266 0.20 -32.59 28.36
C ASN A 266 0.46 -31.29 29.15
N LEU A 267 0.45 -30.15 28.44
CA LEU A 267 0.57 -28.81 29.02
C LEU A 267 -0.73 -28.43 29.75
N SER A 268 -0.62 -27.70 30.87
CA SER A 268 -1.81 -27.29 31.61
C SER A 268 -2.57 -26.15 30.91
N ASP A 269 -3.89 -26.12 31.08
CA ASP A 269 -4.73 -25.05 30.49
C ASP A 269 -4.30 -23.65 30.94
N ASP A 270 -3.85 -23.50 32.19
CA ASP A 270 -3.40 -22.23 32.73
C ASP A 270 -2.07 -21.78 32.10
N PHE A 271 -1.19 -22.74 31.78
CA PHE A 271 0.03 -22.47 31.02
C PHE A 271 -0.29 -21.95 29.62
N ILE A 272 -1.19 -22.64 28.90
CA ILE A 272 -1.64 -22.24 27.57
C ILE A 272 -2.31 -20.86 27.57
N LYS A 273 -3.21 -20.60 28.51
CA LYS A 273 -3.86 -19.28 28.65
C LYS A 273 -2.86 -18.16 28.90
N THR A 274 -1.76 -18.45 29.62
CA THR A 274 -0.72 -17.46 29.90
C THR A 274 0.04 -17.10 28.63
N ILE A 275 0.38 -18.09 27.79
CA ILE A 275 0.98 -17.87 26.46
C ILE A 275 0.04 -17.04 25.58
N MET A 276 -1.26 -17.39 25.52
CA MET A 276 -2.25 -16.62 24.77
C MET A 276 -2.36 -15.17 25.27
N LYS A 277 -2.24 -14.93 26.57
CA LYS A 277 -2.24 -13.57 27.14
C LYS A 277 -1.02 -12.76 26.68
N ILE A 278 0.15 -13.39 26.52
CA ILE A 278 1.36 -12.76 25.95
C ILE A 278 1.11 -12.37 24.48
N MET A 279 0.58 -13.28 23.67
CA MET A 279 0.24 -13.03 22.25
C MET A 279 -0.82 -11.93 22.08
N ASN A 280 -1.84 -11.93 22.94
CA ASN A 280 -2.87 -10.90 22.92
C ASN A 280 -2.31 -9.53 23.32
N ARG A 281 -1.39 -9.48 24.30
CA ARG A 281 -0.71 -8.23 24.67
C ARG A 281 0.14 -7.70 23.54
N SER A 282 0.86 -8.55 22.81
CA SER A 282 1.66 -8.10 21.66
C SER A 282 0.79 -7.56 20.53
N SER A 283 -0.32 -8.24 20.21
CA SER A 283 -1.33 -7.78 19.25
C SER A 283 -1.95 -6.44 19.68
N PHE A 284 -2.16 -6.25 20.99
CA PHE A 284 -2.65 -4.99 21.53
C PHE A 284 -1.61 -3.86 21.44
N TYR A 285 -0.32 -4.15 21.66
CA TYR A 285 0.74 -3.19 21.45
C TYR A 285 0.87 -2.79 19.97
N ASN A 286 0.69 -3.73 19.05
CA ASN A 286 0.58 -3.44 17.63
C ASN A 286 -0.60 -2.51 17.33
N PHE A 287 -1.78 -2.78 17.90
CA PHE A 287 -2.93 -1.88 17.77
C PHE A 287 -2.62 -0.44 18.26
N TYR A 288 -1.87 -0.29 19.35
CA TYR A 288 -1.42 1.00 19.87
C TYR A 288 -0.38 1.71 18.98
N TYR A 289 0.45 0.95 18.27
CA TYR A 289 1.35 1.49 17.25
C TYR A 289 0.54 2.20 16.16
N TRP A 290 -0.56 1.58 15.74
CA TRP A 290 -1.45 2.08 14.70
C TRP A 290 -2.47 3.14 15.14
N ARG A 291 -2.41 3.61 16.40
CA ARG A 291 -3.42 4.55 16.95
C ARG A 291 -3.69 5.79 16.10
N LYS A 292 -2.71 6.26 15.32
CA LYS A 292 -2.81 7.42 14.44
C LYS A 292 -3.81 7.24 13.29
N LEU A 293 -4.14 6.00 12.93
CA LEU A 293 -5.10 5.65 11.88
C LEU A 293 -6.55 5.69 12.37
N TYR A 294 -6.76 5.93 13.67
CA TYR A 294 -8.07 5.95 14.28
C TYR A 294 -8.38 7.34 14.83
N SER A 295 -9.66 7.75 14.77
CA SER A 295 -10.11 8.86 15.60
C SER A 295 -9.99 8.47 17.08
N PRO A 296 -9.76 9.41 18.02
CA PRO A 296 -9.63 9.09 19.44
C PRO A 296 -10.82 8.28 20.00
N ALA A 297 -12.05 8.60 19.57
CA ALA A 297 -13.25 7.88 19.97
C ALA A 297 -13.31 6.45 19.42
N LYS A 298 -12.94 6.24 18.15
CA LYS A 298 -12.85 4.91 17.53
C LYS A 298 -11.78 4.08 18.22
N PHE A 299 -10.60 4.66 18.44
CA PHE A 299 -9.49 3.98 19.13
C PHE A 299 -9.88 3.53 20.54
N GLN A 300 -10.47 4.40 21.35
CA GLN A 300 -10.86 4.06 22.73
C GLN A 300 -11.94 2.96 22.77
N ARG A 301 -12.90 3.01 21.85
CA ARG A 301 -13.95 1.99 21.75
C ARG A 301 -13.38 0.63 21.38
N GLU A 302 -12.55 0.57 20.34
CA GLU A 302 -11.93 -0.70 19.91
C GLU A 302 -10.93 -1.20 20.96
N ALA A 303 -10.10 -0.33 21.55
CA ALA A 303 -9.17 -0.69 22.62
C ALA A 303 -9.89 -1.36 23.81
N LYS A 304 -11.03 -0.79 24.23
CA LYS A 304 -11.85 -1.37 25.31
C LYS A 304 -12.38 -2.74 24.92
N LYS A 305 -12.93 -2.87 23.71
CA LYS A 305 -13.45 -4.14 23.18
C LYS A 305 -12.37 -5.22 23.12
N LEU A 306 -11.17 -4.88 22.65
CA LEU A 306 -10.03 -5.79 22.58
C LEU A 306 -9.57 -6.22 23.98
N LYS A 307 -9.44 -5.28 24.92
CA LYS A 307 -9.07 -5.61 26.31
C LYS A 307 -10.05 -6.59 26.96
N GLU A 308 -11.35 -6.31 26.84
CA GLU A 308 -12.41 -7.17 27.37
C GLU A 308 -12.41 -8.55 26.69
N GLY A 309 -12.31 -8.59 25.36
CA GLY A 309 -12.32 -9.84 24.59
C GLY A 309 -11.07 -10.70 24.76
N TRP A 310 -9.93 -10.08 25.08
CA TRP A 310 -8.62 -10.75 25.18
C TRP A 310 -8.15 -10.97 26.63
N GLY A 311 -8.96 -10.60 27.63
CA GLY A 311 -8.61 -10.76 29.04
C GLY A 311 -7.38 -9.93 29.47
N LEU A 312 -7.25 -8.73 28.89
CA LEU A 312 -6.18 -7.79 29.19
C LEU A 312 -6.67 -6.76 30.22
N ASP A 313 -5.94 -6.64 31.32
CA ASP A 313 -6.25 -5.71 32.42
C ASP A 313 -6.00 -4.23 32.04
#